data_AF-V4X9K1-F1
#
_entry.id   AF-V4X9K1-F1
#
_cell.length_a   1.000
_cell.length_b   1.000
_cell.length_c   1.000
_cell.angle_alpha   90.00
_cell.angle_beta   90.00
_cell.angle_gamma   90.00
#
_symmetry.space_group_name_H-M   'P 1'
#
loop_
_entity.id
_entity.type
_entity.pdbx_description
1 polymer ?
#
loop_
_entity_poly.entity_id
_entity_poly.type
_entity_poly.pdbx_seq_one_letter_code
_entity_poly.pdbx_strand_id
1 'polypeptide(L)'
;MTDSLRLEKRIEAFREWVHEWAHGLYHGMIEGPALEKIEKEAEDIEDVFLFACFADAFGIPSPVSYYTVELLPYLAEEFKQWERRMWDRETLLERKGQQYHVH
;
A
#
# COMPACT_ATOMS: atom_id res chain seq x y z
N MET A 1 13.43 -53.95 -14.08
CA MET A 1 14.14 -53.08 -13.11
C MET A 1 14.73 -51.87 -13.82
N THR A 2 13.91 -51.16 -14.59
CA THR A 2 14.32 -50.01 -15.42
C THR A 2 13.24 -48.93 -15.44
N ASP A 3 11.99 -49.32 -15.21
CA ASP A 3 10.85 -48.40 -15.10
C ASP A 3 10.78 -47.66 -13.74
N SER A 4 11.20 -48.31 -12.65
CA SER A 4 11.35 -47.65 -11.34
C SER A 4 12.34 -46.48 -11.46
N LEU A 5 13.53 -46.72 -12.00
CA LEU A 5 14.61 -45.74 -12.28
C LEU A 5 14.17 -44.52 -13.10
N ARG A 6 13.12 -44.65 -13.90
CA ARG A 6 12.54 -43.52 -14.64
C ARG A 6 11.51 -42.76 -13.81
N LEU A 7 10.69 -43.46 -13.03
CA LEU A 7 9.66 -42.86 -12.20
C LEU A 7 10.26 -42.09 -11.02
N GLU A 8 11.25 -42.67 -10.33
CA GLU A 8 11.95 -42.01 -9.22
C GLU A 8 12.65 -40.72 -9.67
N LYS A 9 13.33 -40.73 -10.83
CA LYS A 9 13.96 -39.52 -11.39
C LYS A 9 12.95 -38.43 -11.78
N ARG A 10 11.78 -38.81 -12.27
CA ARG A 10 10.71 -37.86 -12.61
C ARG A 10 10.08 -37.24 -11.37
N ILE A 11 9.93 -38.02 -10.30
CA ILE A 11 9.42 -37.54 -9.02
C ILE A 11 10.42 -36.56 -8.40
N GLU A 12 11.72 -36.88 -8.43
CA GLU A 12 12.77 -35.99 -7.93
C GLU A 12 12.76 -34.64 -8.65
N ALA A 13 12.80 -34.66 -9.99
CA ALA A 13 12.77 -33.44 -10.81
C ALA A 13 11.50 -32.62 -10.61
N PHE A 14 10.35 -33.26 -10.41
CA PHE A 14 9.11 -32.58 -10.09
C PHE A 14 9.14 -31.94 -8.70
N ARG A 15 9.73 -32.62 -7.71
CA ARG A 15 9.84 -32.11 -6.34
C ARG A 15 10.75 -30.89 -6.25
N GLU A 16 11.87 -30.92 -6.97
CA GLU A 16 12.79 -29.78 -7.09
C GLU A 16 12.12 -28.59 -7.76
N TRP A 17 11.43 -28.81 -8.87
CA TRP A 17 10.68 -27.77 -9.58
C TRP A 17 9.58 -27.14 -8.71
N VAL A 18 8.80 -27.96 -7.98
CA VAL A 18 7.76 -27.46 -7.05
C VAL A 18 8.39 -26.68 -5.90
N HIS A 19 9.52 -27.13 -5.36
CA HIS A 19 10.20 -26.44 -4.26
C HIS A 19 10.72 -25.07 -4.67
N GLU A 20 11.35 -24.97 -5.84
CA GLU A 20 11.84 -23.70 -6.40
C GLU A 20 10.68 -22.73 -6.67
N TRP A 21 9.60 -23.24 -7.26
CA TRP A 21 8.43 -22.42 -7.56
C TRP A 21 7.70 -21.96 -6.29
N ALA A 22 7.54 -22.83 -5.29
CA ALA A 22 6.93 -22.50 -4.01
C ALA A 22 7.76 -21.46 -3.23
N HIS A 23 9.09 -21.56 -3.27
CA HIS A 23 9.97 -20.57 -2.65
C HIS A 23 9.83 -19.20 -3.32
N GLY A 24 9.85 -19.14 -4.66
CA GLY A 24 9.64 -17.90 -5.40
C GLY A 24 8.27 -17.28 -5.17
N LEU A 25 7.21 -18.11 -5.15
CA LEU A 25 5.85 -17.67 -4.88
C LEU A 25 5.70 -17.13 -3.45
N TYR A 26 6.25 -17.83 -2.45
CA TYR A 26 6.19 -17.42 -1.04
C TYR A 26 6.88 -16.07 -0.81
N HIS A 27 8.06 -15.89 -1.41
CA HIS A 27 8.80 -14.63 -1.32
C HIS A 27 8.02 -13.47 -1.96
N GLY A 28 7.50 -13.66 -3.18
CA GLY A 28 6.70 -12.64 -3.86
C GLY A 28 5.35 -12.33 -3.18
N MET A 29 4.69 -13.35 -2.62
CA MET A 29 3.41 -13.19 -1.93
C MET A 29 3.51 -12.56 -0.55
N ILE A 30 4.66 -12.60 0.11
CA ILE A 30 4.77 -12.06 1.48
C ILE A 30 5.32 -10.64 1.47
N GLU A 31 6.31 -10.36 0.63
CA GLU A 31 6.95 -9.05 0.62
C GLU A 31 6.09 -7.99 -0.07
N GLY A 32 5.43 -8.36 -1.18
CA GLY A 32 4.59 -7.45 -1.96
C GLY A 32 3.42 -6.85 -1.16
N PRO A 33 2.47 -7.67 -0.65
CA PRO A 33 1.29 -7.15 0.01
C PRO A 33 1.56 -6.60 1.41
N ALA A 34 2.66 -6.99 2.06
CA ALA A 34 3.05 -6.38 3.32
C ALA A 34 3.53 -4.93 3.10
N LEU A 35 4.35 -4.71 2.08
CA LEU A 35 4.85 -3.37 1.73
C LEU A 35 3.71 -2.45 1.29
N GLU A 36 2.81 -2.94 0.44
CA GLU A 36 1.66 -2.16 -0.05
C GLU A 36 0.74 -1.71 1.10
N LYS A 37 0.52 -2.56 2.11
CA LYS A 37 -0.27 -2.19 3.29
C LYS A 37 0.39 -1.11 4.13
N ILE A 38 1.70 -1.19 4.31
CA ILE A 38 2.47 -0.20 5.07
C ILE A 38 2.46 1.15 4.35
N GLU A 39 2.66 1.14 3.02
CA GLU A 39 2.61 2.34 2.19
C GLU A 39 1.24 3.01 2.26
N LYS A 40 0.16 2.23 2.13
CA LYS A 40 -1.22 2.75 2.28
C LYS A 40 -1.49 3.35 3.66
N GLU A 41 -0.99 2.73 4.73
CA GLU A 41 -1.17 3.26 6.09
C GLU A 41 -0.36 4.56 6.29
N ALA A 42 0.83 4.66 5.69
CA ALA A 42 1.62 5.88 5.70
C ALA A 42 0.92 7.02 4.95
N GLU A 43 0.36 6.76 3.77
CA GLU A 43 -0.46 7.71 3.02
C GLU A 43 -1.69 8.17 3.82
N ASP A 44 -2.38 7.25 4.51
CA ASP A 44 -3.53 7.58 5.36
C ASP A 44 -3.14 8.56 6.49
N ILE A 45 -1.99 8.35 7.13
CA ILE A 45 -1.48 9.22 8.20
C ILE A 45 -1.10 10.60 7.64
N GLU A 46 -0.39 10.63 6.52
CA GLU A 46 0.00 11.87 5.84
C GLU A 46 -1.24 12.69 5.44
N ASP A 47 -2.23 12.02 4.85
CA ASP A 47 -3.49 12.61 4.43
C ASP A 47 -4.23 13.29 5.60
N VAL A 48 -4.21 12.68 6.79
CA VAL A 48 -4.81 13.22 8.02
C VAL A 48 -4.01 14.41 8.56
N PHE A 49 -2.68 14.32 8.55
CA PHE A 49 -1.81 15.41 8.97
C PHE A 49 -2.02 16.66 8.10
N LEU A 50 -1.97 16.50 6.78
CA LEU A 50 -2.20 17.58 5.82
C LEU A 50 -3.60 18.17 5.96
N PHE A 51 -4.62 17.34 6.18
CA PHE A 51 -5.97 17.83 6.47
C PHE A 51 -6.03 18.68 7.73
N ALA A 52 -5.39 18.27 8.83
CA ALA A 52 -5.36 19.06 10.06
C ALA A 52 -4.63 20.41 9.87
N CYS A 53 -3.57 20.43 9.06
CA CYS A 53 -2.79 21.63 8.78
C CYS A 53 -3.45 22.57 7.77
N PHE A 54 -4.21 22.06 6.81
CA PHE A 54 -4.67 22.81 5.64
C PHE A 54 -6.15 22.57 5.29
N ALA A 55 -7.01 22.35 6.29
CA ALA A 55 -8.46 22.23 6.10
C ALA A 55 -9.08 23.46 5.40
N ASP A 56 -8.40 24.61 5.46
CA ASP A 56 -8.77 25.84 4.75
C ASP A 56 -8.91 25.64 3.23
N ALA A 57 -8.13 24.74 2.64
CA ALA A 57 -8.22 24.41 1.21
C ALA A 57 -9.62 23.89 0.82
N PHE A 58 -10.35 23.31 1.78
CA PHE A 58 -11.72 22.83 1.62
C PHE A 58 -12.78 23.80 2.17
N GLY A 59 -12.40 25.03 2.51
CA GLY A 59 -13.30 26.05 3.05
C GLY A 59 -13.63 25.88 4.54
N ILE A 60 -12.94 24.98 5.24
CA ILE A 60 -13.10 24.79 6.69
C ILE A 60 -12.02 25.64 7.39
N PRO A 61 -12.39 26.73 8.09
CA PRO A 61 -11.42 27.60 8.74
C PRO A 61 -10.62 26.84 9.82
N SER A 62 -9.31 26.71 9.61
CA SER A 62 -8.36 26.06 10.53
C SER A 62 -7.47 27.11 11.20
N PRO A 63 -7.41 27.13 12.55
CA PRO A 63 -6.49 28.00 13.28
C PRO A 63 -5.02 27.62 13.09
N VAL A 64 -4.73 26.43 12.54
CA VAL A 64 -3.38 25.89 12.36
C VAL A 64 -2.74 26.40 11.07
N SER A 65 -3.53 26.65 10.02
CA SER A 65 -3.02 27.08 8.71
C SER A 65 -2.18 28.35 8.78
N TYR A 66 -2.51 29.25 9.73
CA TYR A 66 -1.75 30.49 9.94
C TYR A 66 -0.30 30.21 10.38
N TYR A 67 -0.07 29.14 11.14
CA TYR A 67 1.25 28.78 11.66
C TYR A 67 2.04 27.85 10.73
N THR A 68 1.37 27.18 9.78
CA THR A 68 1.99 26.21 8.88
C THR A 68 2.45 26.82 7.55
N VAL A 69 2.24 28.13 7.33
CA VAL A 69 2.67 28.84 6.11
C VAL A 69 4.18 28.70 5.85
N GLU A 70 4.98 28.62 6.92
CA GLU A 70 6.44 28.44 6.82
C GLU A 70 6.84 27.03 6.36
N LEU A 71 5.97 26.03 6.59
CA LEU A 71 6.15 24.65 6.16
C LEU A 71 5.67 24.43 4.72
N LEU A 72 4.81 25.31 4.20
CA LEU A 72 4.24 25.24 2.86
C LEU A 72 5.27 24.99 1.75
N PRO A 73 6.43 25.67 1.66
CA PRO A 73 7.40 25.42 0.58
C PRO A 73 8.02 24.02 0.63
N TYR A 74 8.06 23.39 1.81
CA TYR A 74 8.59 22.03 1.98
C TYR A 74 7.56 20.95 1.73
N LEU A 75 6.27 21.27 1.91
CA LEU A 75 5.14 20.36 1.75
C LEU A 75 4.35 20.65 0.47
N ALA A 76 4.82 21.56 -0.40
CA ALA A 76 4.06 22.04 -1.54
C ALA A 76 3.78 20.95 -2.59
N GLU A 77 4.69 19.98 -2.71
CA GLU A 77 4.56 18.88 -3.66
C GLU A 77 3.57 17.84 -3.13
N GLU A 78 3.75 17.43 -1.88
CA GLU A 78 2.87 16.53 -1.11
C GLU A 78 1.46 17.10 -1.05
N PHE A 79 1.33 18.41 -0.80
CA PHE A 79 0.05 19.12 -0.75
C PHE A 79 -0.71 19.01 -2.07
N LYS A 80 -0.06 19.21 -3.22
CA LYS A 80 -0.73 19.09 -4.54
C LYS A 80 -1.18 17.66 -4.83
N GLN A 81 -0.35 16.68 -4.46
CA GLN A 81 -0.69 15.28 -4.64
C GLN A 81 -1.87 14.90 -3.73
N TRP A 82 -1.82 15.31 -2.47
CA TRP A 82 -2.88 15.14 -1.48
C TRP A 82 -4.19 15.82 -1.90
N GLU A 83 -4.15 17.08 -2.34
CA GLU A 83 -5.32 17.84 -2.80
C GLU A 83 -6.03 17.09 -3.93
N ARG A 84 -5.27 16.59 -4.90
CA ARG A 84 -5.79 15.75 -5.98
C ARG A 84 -6.38 14.44 -5.46
N ARG A 85 -5.67 13.72 -4.57
CA ARG A 85 -6.17 12.48 -3.96
C ARG A 85 -7.46 12.69 -3.17
N MET A 86 -7.58 13.81 -2.46
CA MET A 86 -8.77 14.14 -1.68
C MET A 86 -9.94 14.57 -2.56
N TRP A 87 -9.69 15.29 -3.65
CA TRP A 87 -10.73 15.66 -4.61
C TRP A 87 -11.26 14.46 -5.41
N ASP A 88 -10.38 13.52 -5.76
CA ASP A 88 -10.75 12.28 -6.45
C ASP A 88 -11.48 11.29 -5.52
N ARG A 89 -11.48 11.50 -4.19
CA ARG A 89 -12.19 10.65 -3.22
C ARG A 89 -13.57 11.20 -2.93
N GLU A 90 -14.62 10.44 -3.26
CA GLU A 90 -16.00 10.80 -2.90
C GLU A 90 -16.20 10.84 -1.37
N THR A 91 -15.60 9.91 -0.61
CA THR A 91 -15.65 9.92 0.87
C THR A 91 -14.43 9.23 1.52
N LEU A 92 -14.00 9.72 2.70
CA LEU A 92 -12.97 9.03 3.53
C LEU A 92 -13.40 7.61 3.98
N LEU A 93 -14.71 7.35 3.98
CA LEU A 93 -15.32 6.08 4.42
C LEU A 93 -15.13 4.95 3.40
N GLU A 94 -15.06 5.28 2.11
CA GLU A 94 -14.96 4.30 1.02
C GLU A 94 -13.66 3.49 1.09
N ARG A 95 -12.56 4.14 1.49
CA ARG A 95 -11.25 3.51 1.71
C ARG A 95 -11.21 2.58 2.91
N LYS A 96 -11.80 2.99 4.04
CA LYS A 96 -11.92 2.12 5.22
C LYS A 96 -12.81 0.92 4.89
N GLY A 97 -13.87 1.10 4.09
CA GLY A 97 -14.69 0.00 3.57
C GLY A 97 -13.89 -1.04 2.78
N GLN A 98 -13.01 -0.59 1.88
CA GLN A 98 -12.10 -1.45 1.11
C GLN A 98 -11.06 -2.17 1.98
N GLN A 99 -10.53 -1.52 3.04
CA GLN A 99 -9.57 -2.15 3.97
C GLN A 99 -10.18 -3.27 4.82
N TYR A 100 -11.49 -3.25 5.09
CA TYR A 100 -12.19 -4.26 5.91
C TYR A 100 -12.88 -5.38 5.11
N HIS A 101 -12.77 -5.40 3.78
CA HIS A 101 -13.24 -6.52 2.96
C HIS A 101 -12.21 -7.66 2.94
N VAL A 102 -12.01 -8.26 4.12
CA VAL A 102 -11.42 -9.58 4.26
C VAL A 102 -12.36 -10.37 5.19
N HIS A 103 -13.26 -11.14 4.57
CA HIS A 103 -13.92 -12.29 5.17
C HIS A 103 -13.66 -13.51 4.30
#